data_AF-A0A1G8FMH5-F1
#
_entry.id   AF-A0A1G8FMH5-F1
#
_cell.length_a   1.000
_cell.length_b   1.000
_cell.length_c   1.000
_cell.angle_alpha   90.00
_cell.angle_beta   90.00
_cell.angle_gamma   90.00
#
_symmetry.space_group_name_H-M   'P 1'
#
loop_
_entity.id
_entity.type
_entity.pdbx_description
1 polymer ?
#
loop_
_entity_poly.entity_id
_entity_poly.type
_entity_poly.pdbx_seq_one_letter_code
_entity_poly.pdbx_strand_id
1 'polypeptide(L)' 'MKCRDCGARITKKTAQKNIGKCNKCKKIDIKIAKEMKKVRSW' A
#
# COMPACT_ATOMS: atom_id res chain seq x y z
N MET A 1 10.38 11.43 -5.05
CA MET A 1 10.51 10.82 -3.70
C MET A 1 10.49 9.30 -3.82
N LYS A 2 10.79 8.55 -2.76
CA LYS A 2 10.82 7.08 -2.78
C LYS A 2 9.66 6.50 -1.96
N CYS A 3 9.16 5.33 -2.38
CA CYS A 3 8.18 4.54 -1.65
C CYS A 3 8.77 4.07 -0.32
N ARG A 4 8.00 4.18 0.77
CA ARG A 4 8.44 3.79 2.11
C ARG A 4 8.71 2.29 2.26
N ASP A 5 7.96 1.44 1.57
CA ASP A 5 8.07 -0.02 1.73
C ASP A 5 9.10 -0.64 0.78
N CYS A 6 9.13 -0.22 -0.48
CA CYS A 6 9.93 -0.88 -1.52
C CYS A 6 11.02 0.01 -2.14
N GLY A 7 11.17 1.26 -1.69
CA GLY A 7 12.19 2.18 -2.20
C GLY A 7 11.97 2.68 -3.63
N ALA A 8 10.96 2.17 -4.35
CA ALA A 8 10.67 2.55 -5.73
C ALA A 8 10.44 4.06 -5.87
N ARG A 9 10.90 4.65 -6.97
CA ARG A 9 10.70 6.08 -7.25
C ARG A 9 9.21 6.36 -7.46
N ILE A 10 8.67 7.34 -6.74
CA ILE A 10 7.27 7.78 -6.84
C ILE A 10 7.18 9.30 -6.92
N THR A 11 6.06 9.77 -7.50
CA THR A 11 5.74 11.20 -7.57
C THR A 11 5.21 11.73 -6.24
N LYS A 12 5.25 13.05 -6.05
CA LYS A 12 4.67 13.72 -4.87
C LYS A 12 3.17 13.44 -4.73
N LYS A 13 2.44 13.46 -5.85
CA LYS A 13 1.01 13.14 -5.91
C LYS A 13 0.73 11.70 -5.46
N THR A 14 1.51 10.72 -5.95
CA THR A 14 1.36 9.31 -5.55
C THR A 14 1.67 9.13 -4.07
N ALA A 15 2.72 9.77 -3.55
CA ALA A 15 3.07 9.69 -2.15
C ALA A 15 2.00 10.31 -1.25
N GLN A 16 1.42 11.47 -1.59
CA GLN A 16 0.33 12.05 -0.80
C GLN A 16 -0.92 11.16 -0.82
N LYS A 17 -1.30 10.66 -2.00
CA LYS A 17 -2.48 9.80 -2.16
C LYS A 17 -2.37 8.48 -1.40
N ASN A 18 -1.18 7.87 -1.40
CA ASN A 18 -0.96 6.54 -0.81
C ASN A 18 -0.14 6.57 0.48
N ILE A 19 -0.06 7.73 1.14
CA ILE A 19 0.62 7.89 2.44
C ILE A 19 2.08 7.39 2.40
N GLY A 20 2.85 7.89 1.42
CA GLY A 20 4.26 7.56 1.23
C GLY A 20 4.52 6.23 0.51
N LYS A 21 3.48 5.51 0.07
CA LYS A 21 3.63 4.22 -0.63
C LYS A 21 3.43 4.35 -2.15
N CYS A 22 4.01 3.42 -2.90
CA CYS A 22 3.69 3.26 -4.32
C CYS A 22 2.34 2.54 -4.49
N ASN A 23 1.77 2.62 -5.68
CA ASN A 23 0.50 1.96 -5.99
C ASN A 23 0.55 0.44 -5.77
N LYS A 24 1.71 -0.20 -6.02
CA LYS A 24 1.87 -1.65 -5.88
C LYS A 24 1.80 -2.07 -4.41
N CYS A 25 2.58 -1.43 -3.53
CA CYS A 25 2.56 -1.70 -2.09
C CYS A 25 1.19 -1.43 -1.48
N LYS A 26 0.52 -0.34 -1.88
CA LYS A 26 -0.83 -0.04 -1.40
C LYS A 26 -1.86 -1.11 -1.79
N LYS A 27 -1.77 -1.68 -3.00
CA LYS A 27 -2.64 -2.80 -3.42
C LYS A 27 -2.39 -4.06 -2.59
N ILE A 28 -1.14 -4.34 -2.24
CA ILE A 28 -0.79 -5.48 -1.38
C ILE A 28 -1.41 -5.29 0.01
N ASP A 29 -1.27 -4.11 0.61
CA ASP A 29 -1.91 -3.79 1.91
C ASP A 29 -3.42 -4.05 1.88
N ILE A 30 -4.10 -3.61 0.81
CA ILE A 30 -5.55 -3.83 0.65
C ILE A 30 -5.87 -5.32 0.54
N LYS A 31 -5.06 -6.09 -0.19
CA LYS A 31 -5.25 -7.54 -0.32
C LYS A 31 -5.08 -8.24 1.02
N ILE A 32 -4.03 -7.90 1.77
CA ILE A 32 -3.78 -8.44 3.12
C ILE A 32 -4.95 -8.10 4.04
N ALA A 33 -5.40 -6.84 4.08
CA ALA A 33 -6.53 -6.42 4.89
C ALA A 33 -7.83 -7.17 4.55
N LYS A 34 -8.06 -7.46 3.26
CA LYS A 34 -9.22 -8.24 2.81
C LYS A 34 -9.15 -9.69 3.28
N GLU A 35 -7.99 -10.34 3.16
CA GLU A 35 -7.80 -11.72 3.63
C GLU A 35 -7.89 -11.80 5.15
N MET A 36 -7.28 -10.86 5.89
CA MET A 36 -7.40 -10.76 7.36
C MET A 36 -8.85 -10.60 7.81
N LYS A 37 -9.68 -9.82 7.07
CA LYS A 37 -11.10 -9.69 7.38
C LYS A 37 -11.86 -11.01 7.20
N LYS A 38 -11.52 -11.80 6.18
CA LYS A 38 -12.14 -13.13 5.98
C LYS A 38 -11.78 -14.08 7.13
N VAL A 39 -10.51 -14.12 7.53
CA VAL A 39 -10.04 -14.96 8.65
C VAL A 39 -10.74 -14.58 9.95
N ARG A 40 -10.96 -13.28 10.21
CA ARG A 40 -11.64 -12.79 11.41
C ARG A 40 -13.14 -13.10 11.47
N SER A 41 -13.76 -13.49 10.36
CA SER A 41 -15.20 -13.78 10.28
C SER A 41 -15.56 -15.26 10.47
N TRP A 42 -14.63 -16.08 10.96
CA TRP A 42 -14.83 -17.49 11.33
C TRP A 42 -14.61 -17.70 12.83
#